data_AF-A0A5B8LFB7-F1
#
_entry.id   AF-A0A5B8LFB7-F1
#
_cell.length_a   1.000
_cell.length_b   1.000
_cell.length_c   1.000
_cell.angle_alpha   90.00
_cell.angle_beta   90.00
_cell.angle_gamma   90.00
#
_symmetry.space_group_name_H-M   'P 1'
#
loop_
_entity.id
_entity.type
_entity.pdbx_description
1 polymer ?
#
loop_
_entity_poly.entity_id
_entity_poly.type
_entity_poly.pdbx_seq_one_letter_code
_entity_poly.pdbx_strand_id
1 'polypeptide(L)'
;MIVAALSIGLIYGLARWFPRMLVAVAATFIAVMLAKKAQRLTRAMLANRPCDLDYDRKPSRAQRRQMRASLRVALKQTDLRSLFPTTVAGAERWISRAR
;
A
#
# COMPACT_ATOMS: atom_id res chain seq x y z
N MET A 1 -9.05 -16.61 46.91
CA MET A 1 -8.20 -15.40 46.74
C MET A 1 -7.29 -15.49 45.51
N ILE A 2 -6.58 -16.61 45.28
CA ILE A 2 -5.67 -16.80 44.13
C ILE A 2 -6.37 -16.64 42.77
N VAL A 3 -7.57 -17.20 42.62
CA VAL A 3 -8.35 -17.13 41.36
C VAL A 3 -8.78 -15.70 41.02
N ALA A 4 -9.08 -14.87 42.02
CA ALA A 4 -9.47 -13.46 41.82
C ALA A 4 -8.28 -12.57 41.44
N ALA A 5 -7.08 -12.84 41.98
CA ALA A 5 -5.87 -12.13 41.60
C ALA A 5 -5.44 -12.45 40.15
N LEU A 6 -5.61 -13.72 39.73
CA LEU A 6 -5.34 -14.15 38.36
C LEU A 6 -6.30 -13.53 37.35
N SER A 7 -7.60 -13.45 37.64
CA SER A 7 -8.58 -12.86 36.73
C SER A 7 -8.37 -11.35 36.56
N ILE A 8 -8.04 -10.62 37.63
CA ILE A 8 -7.71 -9.18 37.57
C ILE A 8 -6.43 -8.94 36.75
N GLY A 9 -5.38 -9.75 36.96
CA GLY A 9 -4.15 -9.68 36.17
C GLY A 9 -4.38 -9.97 34.68
N LEU A 10 -5.23 -10.94 34.36
CA LEU A 10 -5.61 -11.28 33.00
C LEU A 10 -6.37 -10.13 32.31
N ILE A 11 -7.36 -9.55 32.99
CA ILE A 11 -8.14 -8.41 32.49
C ILE A 11 -7.25 -7.20 32.23
N TYR A 12 -6.31 -6.90 33.14
CA TYR A 12 -5.37 -5.79 32.98
C TYR A 12 -4.38 -6.02 31.83
N GLY A 13 -3.89 -7.26 31.69
CA GLY A 13 -3.04 -7.65 30.57
C GLY A 13 -3.74 -7.52 29.22
N LEU A 14 -4.98 -8.02 29.13
CA LEU A 14 -5.84 -7.88 27.94
C LEU A 14 -6.12 -6.41 27.64
N ALA A 15 -6.53 -5.62 28.62
CA ALA A 15 -6.82 -4.19 28.44
C ALA A 15 -5.60 -3.40 27.94
N ARG A 16 -4.38 -3.81 28.30
CA ARG A 16 -3.15 -3.17 27.85
C ARG A 16 -2.72 -3.59 26.45
N TRP A 17 -2.99 -4.83 26.04
CA TRP A 17 -2.61 -5.36 24.73
C TRP A 17 -3.63 -5.05 23.63
N PHE A 18 -4.91 -5.08 23.97
CA PHE A 18 -6.02 -4.85 23.05
C PHE A 18 -5.90 -3.56 22.23
N PRO A 19 -5.59 -2.38 22.81
CA PRO A 19 -5.49 -1.15 22.02
C PRO A 19 -4.33 -1.17 21.02
N ARG A 20 -3.20 -1.80 21.35
CA ARG A 20 -2.06 -1.92 20.42
C ARG A 20 -2.40 -2.85 19.24
N MET A 21 -3.07 -3.96 19.52
CA MET A 21 -3.54 -4.88 18.48
C MET A 21 -4.56 -4.18 17.57
N LEU A 22 -5.48 -3.40 18.15
CA LEU A 22 -6.51 -2.69 17.39
C LEU A 22 -5.88 -1.63 16.47
N VAL A 23 -4.87 -0.88 16.95
CA VAL A 23 -4.10 0.06 16.12
C VAL A 23 -3.34 -0.66 15.01
N ALA A 24 -2.69 -1.80 15.30
CA ALA A 24 -1.97 -2.57 14.30
C ALA A 24 -2.90 -3.11 13.21
N VAL A 25 -4.08 -3.62 13.59
CA VAL A 25 -5.10 -4.10 12.64
C VAL A 25 -5.61 -2.93 11.79
N ALA A 26 -5.92 -1.78 12.40
CA ALA A 26 -6.38 -0.59 11.66
C ALA A 26 -5.31 -0.08 10.68
N ALA A 27 -4.05 0.01 11.11
CA ALA A 27 -2.94 0.41 10.25
C ALA A 27 -2.75 -0.57 9.09
N THR A 28 -2.84 -1.87 9.35
CA THR A 28 -2.75 -2.92 8.33
C THR A 28 -3.90 -2.80 7.34
N PHE A 29 -5.13 -2.59 7.82
CA PHE A 29 -6.31 -2.42 6.97
C PHE A 29 -6.19 -1.19 6.05
N ILE A 30 -5.74 -0.05 6.58
CA ILE A 30 -5.48 1.17 5.81
C ILE A 30 -4.39 0.92 4.77
N ALA A 31 -3.29 0.28 5.16
CA ALA A 31 -2.19 -0.05 4.24
C ALA A 31 -2.67 -0.96 3.09
N VAL A 32 -3.47 -1.98 3.39
CA VAL A 32 -4.05 -2.89 2.38
C VAL A 32 -5.03 -2.15 1.46
N MET A 33 -5.89 -1.29 1.98
CA MET A 33 -6.80 -0.48 1.15
C MET A 33 -6.01 0.44 0.21
N LEU A 34 -4.96 1.09 0.72
CA LEU A 34 -4.12 2.00 -0.06
C LEU A 34 -3.37 1.23 -1.15
N ALA A 35 -2.83 0.06 -0.83
CA ALA A 35 -2.16 -0.82 -1.79
C ALA A 35 -3.13 -1.29 -2.89
N LYS A 36 -4.34 -1.75 -2.54
CA LYS A 36 -5.37 -2.14 -3.53
C LYS A 36 -5.77 -0.98 -4.43
N LYS A 37 -5.94 0.22 -3.89
CA LYS A 37 -6.28 1.43 -4.67
C LYS A 37 -5.14 1.82 -5.61
N ALA A 38 -3.90 1.80 -5.13
CA ALA A 38 -2.71 2.04 -5.95
C ALA A 38 -2.64 1.02 -7.10
N GLN A 39 -2.82 -0.27 -6.81
CA GLN A 39 -2.77 -1.32 -7.81
C GLN A 39 -3.89 -1.19 -8.86
N ARG A 40 -5.10 -0.78 -8.47
CA ARG A 40 -6.20 -0.47 -9.40
C ARG A 40 -5.85 0.72 -10.31
N LEU A 41 -5.27 1.78 -9.76
CA LEU A 41 -4.79 2.93 -10.53
C LEU A 41 -3.69 2.54 -11.52
N THR A 42 -2.72 1.72 -11.09
CA THR A 42 -1.66 1.20 -11.97
C THR A 42 -2.26 0.34 -13.09
N ARG A 43 -3.22 -0.55 -12.78
CA ARG A 43 -3.92 -1.34 -13.80
C ARG A 43 -4.72 -0.46 -14.76
N ALA A 44 -5.41 0.58 -14.29
CA ALA A 44 -6.13 1.50 -15.15
C ALA A 44 -5.19 2.33 -16.05
N MET A 45 -4.01 2.70 -15.54
CA MET A 45 -2.96 3.35 -16.33
C MET A 45 -2.39 2.41 -17.40
N LEU A 46 -2.20 1.13 -17.09
CA LEU A 46 -1.72 0.12 -18.02
C LEU A 46 -2.78 -0.27 -19.06
N ALA A 47 -4.06 -0.35 -18.68
CA ALA A 47 -5.16 -0.65 -19.58
C ALA A 47 -5.42 0.48 -20.60
N ASN A 48 -5.19 1.73 -20.20
CA ASN A 48 -5.23 2.89 -21.10
C ASN A 48 -3.88 3.15 -21.80
N ARG A 49 -2.91 2.22 -21.70
CA ARG A 49 -1.68 2.33 -22.47
C ARG A 49 -2.04 2.01 -23.93
N PRO A 50 -1.80 2.91 -24.89
CA PRO A 50 -2.07 2.59 -26.29
C PRO A 50 -1.18 1.40 -26.67
N CYS A 51 -1.80 0.28 -27.05
CA CYS A 51 -1.10 -0.91 -27.57
C CYS A 51 -0.43 -0.62 -28.93
N ASP A 52 -0.88 0.43 -29.62
CA ASP A 52 -0.26 0.98 -30.82
C ASP A 52 0.56 2.22 -30.43
N LEU A 53 1.82 1.99 -30.08
CA LEU A 53 2.82 3.07 -29.96
C LEU A 53 3.32 3.39 -31.37
N ASP A 54 2.49 4.10 -32.12
CA ASP A 54 2.95 4.81 -33.30
C ASP A 54 3.85 5.97 -32.82
N TYR A 55 5.15 5.70 -32.72
CA TYR A 55 6.14 6.62 -32.14
C TYR A 55 6.24 7.95 -32.90
N ASP A 56 5.82 7.97 -34.17
CA ASP A 56 5.78 9.17 -35.01
C ASP A 56 4.54 10.05 -34.75
N ARG A 57 3.49 9.47 -34.15
CA ARG A 57 2.25 10.20 -33.89
C ARG A 57 2.37 11.06 -32.65
N LYS A 58 2.35 12.38 -32.85
CA LYS A 58 2.40 13.37 -31.76
C LYS A 58 1.29 13.09 -30.72
N PRO A 59 1.64 12.94 -29.43
CA PRO A 59 0.67 12.57 -28.41
C PRO A 59 -0.35 13.68 -28.15
N SER A 60 -1.62 13.27 -27.98
CA SER A 60 -2.72 14.18 -27.69
C SER A 60 -2.52 14.88 -26.33
N ARG A 61 -3.22 16.00 -26.09
CA ARG A 61 -3.15 16.71 -24.80
C ARG A 61 -3.57 15.82 -23.63
N ALA A 62 -4.56 14.95 -23.82
CA ALA A 62 -5.02 14.01 -22.80
C ALA A 62 -3.95 12.95 -22.49
N GLN A 63 -3.34 12.37 -23.53
CA GLN A 63 -2.25 11.40 -23.38
C GLN A 63 -1.04 12.00 -22.67
N ARG A 64 -0.66 13.25 -23.00
CA ARG A 64 0.42 13.97 -22.30
C ARG A 64 0.13 14.19 -20.81
N ARG A 65 -1.12 14.50 -20.45
CA ARG A 65 -1.52 14.64 -19.04
C ARG A 65 -1.42 13.30 -18.30
N GLN A 66 -1.89 12.22 -18.92
CA GLN A 66 -1.83 10.89 -18.33
C GLN A 66 -0.38 10.40 -18.19
N MET A 67 0.47 10.65 -19.19
CA MET A 67 1.88 10.32 -19.16
C MET A 67 2.64 11.11 -18.09
N ARG A 68 2.34 12.41 -17.89
CA ARG A 68 2.86 13.18 -16.76
C ARG A 68 2.42 12.60 -15.42
N ALA A 69 1.16 12.17 -15.30
CA ALA A 69 0.65 11.58 -14.08
C ALA A 69 1.32 10.23 -13.77
N SER A 70 1.50 9.36 -14.77
CA SER A 70 2.18 8.08 -14.59
C SER A 70 3.66 8.25 -14.26
N LEU A 71 4.37 9.18 -14.92
CA LEU A 71 5.75 9.53 -14.59
C LEU A 71 5.89 10.04 -13.15
N ARG A 72 5.00 10.92 -12.71
CA ARG A 72 5.02 11.44 -11.34
C ARG A 72 4.81 10.33 -10.31
N VAL A 73 3.93 9.37 -10.58
CA VAL A 73 3.72 8.21 -9.71
C VAL A 73 4.96 7.32 -9.69
N ALA A 74 5.56 7.03 -10.85
CA ALA A 74 6.77 6.24 -10.95
C ALA A 74 7.94 6.88 -10.18
N LEU A 75 8.16 8.18 -10.36
CA LEU A 75 9.20 8.93 -9.63
C LEU A 75 8.98 8.87 -8.12
N LYS A 76 7.76 9.11 -7.63
CA LYS A 76 7.44 8.98 -6.20
C LYS A 76 7.67 7.56 -5.67
N GLN A 77 7.38 6.54 -6.46
CA GLN A 77 7.66 5.15 -6.10
C GLN A 77 9.16 4.89 -6.00
N THR A 78 9.95 5.43 -6.92
CA THR A 78 11.42 5.34 -6.90
C THR A 78 12.00 6.06 -5.69
N ASP A 79 11.52 7.26 -5.37
CA ASP A 79 11.96 8.02 -4.19
C ASP A 79 11.62 7.29 -2.89
N LEU A 80 10.42 6.70 -2.79
CA LEU A 80 10.06 5.91 -1.61
C LEU A 80 10.93 4.66 -1.47
N ARG A 81 11.31 4.02 -2.59
CA ARG A 81 12.23 2.89 -2.59
C ARG A 81 13.64 3.26 -2.18
N SER A 82 14.13 4.44 -2.60
CA SER A 82 15.47 4.90 -2.23
C SER A 82 15.54 5.30 -0.76
N LEU A 83 14.50 5.95 -0.23
CA LEU A 83 14.44 6.38 1.17
C LEU A 83 14.15 5.24 2.15
N PHE A 84 13.35 4.25 1.77
CA PHE A 84 12.91 3.17 2.66
C PHE A 84 13.01 1.78 2.01
N PRO A 85 14.22 1.32 1.66
CA PRO A 85 14.41 0.10 0.86
C PRO A 85 13.90 -1.16 1.57
N THR A 86 14.13 -1.30 2.88
CA THR A 86 13.72 -2.47 3.67
C THR A 86 12.21 -2.56 3.85
N THR A 87 11.55 -1.42 4.07
CA THR A 87 10.10 -1.33 4.28
C THR A 87 9.33 -1.63 2.99
N VAL A 88 9.80 -1.10 1.85
CA VAL A 88 9.18 -1.37 0.54
C VAL A 88 9.40 -2.83 0.12
N ALA A 89 10.60 -3.39 0.33
CA ALA A 89 10.85 -4.82 0.07
C ALA A 89 9.99 -5.74 0.97
N GLY A 90 9.71 -5.32 2.20
CA GLY A 90 8.74 -5.98 3.07
C GLY A 90 7.34 -5.98 2.46
N ALA A 91 6.83 -4.81 2.06
CA ALA A 91 5.51 -4.67 1.46
C ALA A 91 5.35 -5.45 0.16
N GLU A 92 6.36 -5.47 -0.71
CA GLU A 92 6.33 -6.24 -1.96
C GLU A 92 6.23 -7.75 -1.73
N ARG A 93 6.96 -8.29 -0.75
CA ARG A 93 6.87 -9.72 -0.39
C ARG A 93 5.50 -10.12 0.12
N TRP A 94 4.80 -9.23 0.81
CA TRP A 94 3.42 -9.46 1.25
C TRP A 94 2.43 -9.43 0.08
N ILE A 95 2.60 -8.48 -0.85
CA ILE A 95 1.75 -8.38 -2.04
C ILE A 95 1.95 -9.59 -2.97
N SER A 96 3.18 -10.09 -3.12
CA SER A 96 3.46 -11.27 -3.96
C SER A 96 2.89 -12.57 -3.38
N ARG A 97 2.73 -12.66 -2.05
CA ARG A 97 2.12 -13.83 -1.37
C ARG A 97 0.60 -13.78 -1.32
N ALA A 98 0.00 -12.60 -1.46
CA ALA A 98 -1.44 -12.41 -1.48
C ALA A 98 -2.08 -12.64 -2.87
N ARG A 99 -1.29 -13.07 -3.85
CA ARG A 99 -1.68 -13.32 -5.24
C ARG A 99 -1.60 -14.81 -5.53
#